data_AF-D9Q095-F1
#
_entry.id   AF-D9Q095-F1
#
_cell.length_a   1.000
_cell.length_b   1.000
_cell.length_c   1.000
_cell.angle_alpha   90.00
_cell.angle_beta   90.00
_cell.angle_gamma   90.00
#
_symmetry.space_group_name_H-M   'P 1'
#
loop_
_entity.id
_entity.type
_entity.pdbx_description
1 polymer ?
#
loop_
_entity_poly.entity_id
_entity_poly.type
_entity_poly.pdbx_seq_one_letter_code
_entity_poly.pdbx_strand_id
1 'polypeptide(L)'
;MPVAFECSSTDKLASLDDVKGEATAGLRKVIELTGSVDLNAIYSGHELIGRSYDLYVFKLISGASEVGQLRVVVRKSLFINLTGVLFTNGLALMPPEGELLKRGEVKEGEVLSQVMTSKECTAAELPPGQVAIPKFVIYSAEGEIPRIERGSWKLVLVGPDGSSVELGLADIMSEARDLGPEDFHCVTGWSVKGRRYLGVPLRDLFRKLDSLEGAKWVYSWSHSGYTSVMPIDVAVESAALVVGMDGKALPDENGGPARIFSPLLYGWKGTKWVSMIELLRDYEDGYWEALAYHERGLVSHNERFKLRNPSLVDLCW
;
A
#
# COMPACT_ATOMS: atom_id res chain seq x y z
N MET A 1 7.40 -4.35 14.79
CA MET A 1 7.11 -3.88 13.42
C MET A 1 8.38 -3.32 12.82
N PRO A 2 8.57 -3.42 11.49
CA PRO A 2 9.59 -2.63 10.83
C PRO A 2 9.36 -1.14 11.08
N VAL A 3 10.43 -0.34 11.15
CA VAL A 3 10.33 1.12 11.28
C VAL A 3 10.47 1.72 9.90
N ALA A 4 9.44 2.44 9.45
CA ALA A 4 9.47 3.21 8.22
C ALA A 4 9.81 4.68 8.53
N PHE A 5 10.58 5.31 7.64
CA PHE A 5 10.86 6.75 7.70
C PHE A 5 10.83 7.32 6.28
N GLU A 6 10.53 8.61 6.17
CA GLU A 6 10.37 9.30 4.89
C GLU A 6 11.10 10.64 4.90
N CYS A 7 11.63 11.03 3.75
CA CYS A 7 12.28 12.32 3.55
C CYS A 7 11.59 13.12 2.44
N SER A 8 11.63 14.44 2.57
CA SER A 8 11.20 15.40 1.55
C SER A 8 12.39 16.08 0.90
N SER A 9 12.31 16.31 -0.41
CA SER A 9 13.30 17.08 -1.18
C SER A 9 12.63 17.79 -2.35
N THR A 10 13.27 18.84 -2.86
CA THR A 10 12.88 19.55 -4.10
C THR A 10 13.88 19.32 -5.23
N ASP A 11 14.87 18.46 -5.02
CA ASP A 11 16.00 18.31 -5.92
C ASP A 11 15.60 17.69 -7.26
N LYS A 12 16.37 18.06 -8.28
CA LYS A 12 16.29 17.45 -9.61
C LYS A 12 17.31 16.32 -9.68
N LEU A 13 16.83 15.13 -10.01
CA LEU A 13 17.62 13.90 -10.07
C LEU A 13 17.74 13.46 -11.53
N ALA A 14 18.70 14.06 -12.24
CA ALA A 14 18.89 13.83 -13.67
C ALA A 14 19.77 12.61 -13.97
N SER A 15 20.50 12.12 -12.96
CA SER A 15 21.44 11.01 -13.06
C SER A 15 21.33 10.06 -11.87
N LEU A 16 21.92 8.87 -12.01
CA LEU A 16 22.02 7.92 -10.90
C LEU A 16 22.86 8.47 -9.73
N ASP A 17 23.83 9.34 -10.01
CA ASP A 17 24.67 9.93 -8.95
C ASP A 17 23.88 10.94 -8.12
N ASP A 18 22.96 11.70 -8.72
CA ASP A 18 22.02 12.55 -7.98
C ASP A 18 21.14 11.70 -7.05
N VAL A 19 20.60 10.59 -7.56
CA VAL A 19 19.78 9.65 -6.78
C VAL A 19 20.56 9.04 -5.62
N LYS A 20 21.81 8.63 -5.85
CA LYS A 20 22.70 8.14 -4.78
C LYS A 20 22.99 9.23 -3.76
N GLY A 21 23.13 10.48 -4.19
CA GLY A 21 23.27 11.64 -3.31
C GLY A 21 22.08 11.78 -2.35
N GLU A 22 20.86 11.70 -2.88
CA GLU A 22 19.63 11.72 -2.08
C GLU A 22 19.53 10.54 -1.11
N ALA A 23 19.81 9.32 -1.59
CA ALA A 23 19.84 8.14 -0.73
C ALA A 23 20.85 8.29 0.42
N THR A 24 22.02 8.88 0.14
CA THR A 24 23.06 9.15 1.15
C THR A 24 22.60 10.22 2.14
N ALA A 25 21.90 11.26 1.69
CA ALA A 25 21.35 12.29 2.56
C ALA A 25 20.27 11.72 3.50
N GLY A 26 19.36 10.89 2.97
CA GLY A 26 18.37 10.16 3.78
C GLY A 26 19.02 9.21 4.79
N LEU A 27 20.02 8.43 4.35
CA LEU A 27 20.77 7.55 5.24
C LEU A 27 21.45 8.30 6.39
N ARG A 28 22.04 9.47 6.11
CA ARG A 28 22.71 10.28 7.13
C ARG A 28 21.75 10.65 8.27
N LYS A 29 20.48 10.92 7.96
CA LYS A 29 19.45 11.20 8.99
C LYS A 29 19.18 9.98 9.86
N VAL A 30 19.14 8.78 9.29
CA VAL A 30 19.01 7.53 10.08
C VAL A 30 20.24 7.31 10.96
N ILE A 31 21.43 7.54 10.44
CA ILE A 31 22.69 7.44 11.20
C ILE A 31 22.68 8.42 12.38
N GLU A 32 22.27 9.67 12.15
CA GLU A 32 22.14 10.69 13.19
C GLU A 32 21.16 10.23 14.29
N LEU A 33 19.98 9.71 13.91
CA LEU A 33 18.96 9.23 14.85
C LEU A 33 19.37 7.97 15.62
N THR A 34 20.07 7.05 14.96
CA THR A 34 20.46 5.76 15.56
C THR A 34 21.77 5.82 16.33
N GLY A 35 22.63 6.81 16.05
CA GLY A 35 24.03 6.80 16.46
C GLY A 35 24.84 5.67 15.82
N SER A 36 24.30 4.97 14.81
CA SER A 36 24.96 3.83 14.16
C SER A 36 26.05 4.31 13.21
N VAL A 37 27.31 3.98 13.52
CA VAL A 37 28.47 4.40 12.72
C VAL A 37 28.78 3.49 11.52
N ASP A 38 28.11 2.35 11.39
CA ASP A 38 28.41 1.31 10.38
C ASP A 38 27.25 1.04 9.41
N LEU A 39 26.28 1.96 9.32
CA LEU A 39 25.16 1.82 8.40
C LEU A 39 25.52 2.37 7.01
N ASN A 40 25.34 1.55 5.98
CA ASN A 40 25.65 1.89 4.58
C ASN A 40 24.46 1.61 3.67
N ALA A 41 24.26 2.43 2.63
CA ALA A 41 23.26 2.20 1.59
C ALA A 41 23.94 1.75 0.30
N ILE A 42 23.63 0.52 -0.14
CA ILE A 42 24.20 -0.07 -1.35
C ILE A 42 23.11 -0.12 -2.42
N TYR A 43 23.31 0.58 -3.54
CA TYR A 43 22.40 0.53 -4.68
C TYR A 43 22.24 -0.90 -5.20
N SER A 44 21.00 -1.39 -5.26
CA SER A 44 20.67 -2.76 -5.65
C SER A 44 19.95 -2.87 -6.99
N GLY A 45 19.44 -1.77 -7.53
CA GLY A 45 18.74 -1.74 -8.82
C GLY A 45 17.66 -0.69 -8.89
N HIS A 46 16.95 -0.64 -10.02
CA HIS A 46 15.76 0.19 -10.18
C HIS A 46 14.67 -0.55 -10.97
N GLU A 47 13.43 -0.14 -10.75
CA GLU A 47 12.24 -0.67 -11.41
C GLU A 47 11.44 0.46 -12.05
N LEU A 48 10.99 0.25 -13.29
CA LEU A 48 10.10 1.18 -13.98
C LEU A 48 8.64 0.84 -13.64
N ILE A 49 7.99 1.70 -12.85
CA ILE A 49 6.62 1.50 -12.37
C ILE A 49 5.65 2.39 -13.14
N GLY A 50 4.57 1.79 -13.66
CA GLY A 50 3.54 2.51 -14.41
C GLY A 50 4.08 3.27 -15.62
N ARG A 51 5.22 2.80 -16.18
CA ARG A 51 5.94 3.36 -17.34
C ARG A 51 6.42 4.81 -17.20
N SER A 52 6.36 5.39 -16.00
CA SER A 52 6.68 6.81 -15.80
C SER A 52 7.39 7.12 -14.49
N TYR A 53 7.56 6.14 -13.61
CA TYR A 53 8.28 6.31 -12.36
C TYR A 53 9.47 5.36 -12.30
N ASP A 54 10.64 5.90 -12.02
CA ASP A 54 11.83 5.13 -11.69
C ASP A 54 11.90 4.97 -10.18
N LEU A 55 11.77 3.73 -9.71
CA LEU A 55 11.92 3.35 -8.31
C LEU A 55 13.32 2.77 -8.11
N TYR A 56 14.22 3.55 -7.53
CA TYR A 56 15.57 3.09 -7.20
C TYR A 56 15.59 2.46 -5.82
N VAL A 57 16.25 1.32 -5.68
CA VAL A 57 16.31 0.54 -4.44
C VAL A 57 17.75 0.45 -3.95
N PHE A 58 17.91 0.64 -2.64
CA PHE A 58 19.17 0.55 -1.93
C PHE A 58 19.00 -0.40 -0.75
N LYS A 59 19.93 -1.33 -0.57
CA LYS A 59 20.01 -2.18 0.62
C LYS A 59 20.71 -1.42 1.73
N LEU A 60 20.12 -1.42 2.92
CA LEU A 60 20.77 -0.91 4.12
C LEU A 60 21.55 -2.05 4.77
N ILE A 61 22.87 -1.88 4.85
CA ILE A 61 23.79 -2.87 5.39
C ILE A 61 24.44 -2.32 6.66
N SER A 62 24.46 -3.13 7.71
CA SER A 62 25.25 -2.88 8.92
C SER A 62 26.17 -4.09 9.15
N GLY A 63 27.48 -3.88 9.18
CA GLY A 63 28.46 -4.96 9.16
C GLY A 63 28.28 -5.86 7.94
N ALA A 64 27.91 -7.13 8.16
CA ALA A 64 27.66 -8.11 7.11
C ALA A 64 26.16 -8.41 6.88
N SER A 65 25.26 -7.71 7.57
CA SER A 65 23.82 -8.00 7.54
C SER A 65 23.03 -6.92 6.81
N GLU A 66 22.08 -7.36 5.99
CA GLU A 66 21.03 -6.49 5.46
C GLU A 66 20.02 -6.24 6.58
N VAL A 67 19.90 -4.96 6.97
CA VAL A 67 19.10 -4.50 8.10
C VAL A 67 17.90 -3.68 7.65
N GLY A 68 17.76 -3.44 6.34
CA GLY A 68 16.66 -2.67 5.79
C GLY A 68 16.85 -2.35 4.32
N GLN A 69 16.00 -1.44 3.82
CA GLN A 69 16.07 -0.91 2.47
C GLN A 69 15.71 0.57 2.43
N LEU A 70 16.20 1.28 1.42
CA LEU A 70 15.82 2.64 1.09
C LEU A 70 15.38 2.70 -0.37
N ARG A 71 14.33 3.47 -0.64
CA ARG A 71 13.70 3.64 -1.94
C ARG A 71 13.66 5.10 -2.30
N VAL A 72 14.11 5.45 -3.51
CA VAL A 72 14.00 6.80 -4.07
C VAL A 72 13.14 6.72 -5.31
N VAL A 73 12.05 7.50 -5.32
CA VAL A 73 11.09 7.56 -6.43
C VAL A 73 11.36 8.82 -7.24
N VAL A 74 11.57 8.65 -8.54
CA VAL A 74 11.86 9.74 -9.49
C VAL A 74 10.89 9.69 -10.65
N ARG A 75 10.46 10.85 -11.15
CA ARG A 75 9.66 10.96 -12.38
C ARG A 75 10.08 12.20 -13.16
N LYS A 76 10.46 12.02 -14.43
CA LYS A 76 11.03 13.07 -15.31
C LYS A 76 12.11 13.92 -14.60
N SER A 77 13.03 13.25 -13.92
CA SER A 77 14.11 13.86 -13.13
C SER A 77 13.66 14.72 -11.94
N LEU A 78 12.39 14.63 -11.51
CA LEU A 78 11.92 15.25 -10.28
C LEU A 78 11.87 14.19 -9.18
N PHE A 79 12.42 14.53 -8.01
CA PHE A 79 12.19 13.78 -6.79
C PHE A 79 10.68 13.70 -6.49
N ILE A 80 10.18 12.51 -6.16
CA ILE A 80 8.80 12.28 -5.73
C ILE A 80 8.75 11.94 -4.24
N ASN A 81 9.56 10.97 -3.82
CA ASN A 81 9.63 10.48 -2.44
C ASN A 81 10.95 9.76 -2.19
N LEU A 82 11.39 9.79 -0.93
CA LEU A 82 12.36 8.85 -0.38
C LEU A 82 11.73 8.20 0.85
N THR A 83 11.70 6.87 0.86
CA THR A 83 11.21 6.06 1.98
C THR A 83 12.26 5.03 2.34
N GLY A 84 12.55 4.86 3.62
CA GLY A 84 13.36 3.76 4.11
C GLY A 84 12.62 2.92 5.14
N VAL A 85 12.96 1.64 5.19
CA VAL A 85 12.41 0.67 6.13
C VAL A 85 13.55 -0.10 6.77
N LEU A 86 13.59 -0.11 8.10
CA LEU A 86 14.43 -1.01 8.88
C LEU A 86 13.66 -2.30 9.17
N PHE A 87 14.28 -3.43 8.84
CA PHE A 87 13.76 -4.76 9.14
C PHE A 87 13.88 -5.06 10.63
N THR A 88 13.26 -6.15 11.08
CA THR A 88 13.24 -6.54 12.51
C THR A 88 14.64 -6.75 13.09
N ASN A 89 15.57 -7.30 12.31
CA ASN A 89 16.99 -7.45 12.68
C ASN A 89 17.75 -6.11 12.72
N GLY A 90 17.24 -5.08 12.02
CA GLY A 90 17.75 -3.71 12.07
C GLY A 90 17.23 -2.90 13.24
N LEU A 91 16.15 -3.32 13.91
CA LEU A 91 15.57 -2.58 15.05
C LEU A 91 16.53 -2.46 16.24
N ALA A 92 17.46 -3.40 16.40
CA ALA A 92 18.50 -3.33 17.43
C ALA A 92 19.41 -2.09 17.27
N LEU A 93 19.41 -1.45 16.10
CA LEU A 93 20.14 -0.20 15.83
C LEU A 93 19.41 1.04 16.36
N MET A 94 18.09 0.95 16.58
CA MET A 94 17.29 2.08 17.04
C MET A 94 17.37 2.21 18.56
N PRO A 95 17.70 3.40 19.10
CA PRO A 95 17.49 3.69 20.51
C PRO A 95 16.02 3.45 20.90
N PRO A 96 15.73 3.13 22.17
CA PRO A 96 14.36 3.02 22.63
C PRO A 96 13.58 4.29 22.27
N GLU A 97 12.34 4.14 21.80
CA GLU A 97 11.49 5.26 21.38
C GLU A 97 11.41 6.37 22.44
N GLY A 98 11.24 5.98 23.70
CA GLY A 98 11.21 6.92 24.83
C GLY A 98 12.52 7.71 25.04
N GLU A 99 13.65 7.26 24.48
CA GLU A 99 14.90 8.02 24.46
C GLU A 99 14.93 9.02 23.30
N LEU A 100 14.50 8.60 22.11
CA LEU A 100 14.39 9.47 20.93
C LEU A 100 13.44 10.65 21.21
N LEU A 101 12.31 10.38 21.87
CA LEU A 101 11.34 11.40 22.29
C LEU A 101 11.94 12.38 23.32
N LYS A 102 12.73 11.88 24.28
CA LYS A 102 13.39 12.72 25.29
C LYS A 102 14.45 13.64 24.70
N ARG A 103 15.14 13.20 23.64
CA ARG A 103 16.13 14.02 22.93
C ARG A 103 15.48 15.10 22.06
N GLY A 104 14.17 15.01 21.81
CA GLY A 104 13.47 15.90 20.88
C GLY A 104 13.87 15.69 19.42
N GLU A 105 14.56 14.59 19.13
CA GLU A 105 15.02 14.20 17.78
C GLU A 105 13.86 13.62 16.95
N VAL A 106 12.87 13.04 17.63
CA VAL A 106 11.58 12.63 17.05
C VAL A 106 10.44 13.16 17.92
N LYS A 107 9.27 13.33 17.32
CA LYS A 107 8.02 13.59 18.04
C LYS A 107 7.05 12.46 17.75
N GLU A 108 6.33 12.01 18.77
CA GLU A 108 5.13 11.20 18.54
C GLU A 108 4.19 11.97 17.59
N GLY A 109 3.85 11.37 16.45
CA GLY A 109 2.76 11.85 15.61
C GLY A 109 3.10 12.83 14.47
N GLU A 110 4.35 13.12 14.12
CA GLU A 110 4.67 13.77 12.84
C GLU A 110 5.01 12.72 11.76
N VAL A 111 4.00 11.97 11.31
CA VAL A 111 4.04 11.40 9.95
C VAL A 111 4.00 12.59 9.00
N LEU A 112 4.89 12.65 8.00
CA LEU A 112 4.80 13.66 6.96
C LEU A 112 3.35 13.71 6.47
N SER A 113 2.73 14.90 6.55
CA SER A 113 1.30 15.04 6.31
C SER A 113 0.94 14.41 4.98
N GLN A 114 -0.09 13.57 4.99
CA GLN A 114 -0.57 12.91 3.78
C GLN A 114 -0.89 13.95 2.72
N VAL A 115 -0.38 13.74 1.51
CA VAL A 115 -0.65 14.63 0.39
C VAL A 115 -1.60 13.92 -0.57
N MET A 116 -2.90 14.15 -0.39
CA MET A 116 -3.92 13.64 -1.30
C MET A 116 -4.02 14.54 -2.51
N THR A 117 -3.75 13.99 -3.69
CA THR A 117 -3.85 14.77 -4.93
C THR A 117 -5.31 15.12 -5.23
N SER A 118 -5.61 16.34 -5.69
CA SER A 118 -6.99 16.77 -5.95
C SER A 118 -7.39 16.72 -7.43
N LYS A 119 -6.42 16.47 -8.31
CA LYS A 119 -6.58 16.57 -9.76
C LYS A 119 -6.64 15.18 -10.38
N GLU A 120 -7.77 14.91 -11.03
CA GLU A 120 -7.87 13.79 -11.96
C GLU A 120 -7.04 14.06 -13.21
N CYS A 121 -6.27 13.07 -13.62
CA CYS A 121 -5.52 13.13 -14.86
C CYS A 121 -6.47 13.03 -16.06
N THR A 122 -6.04 13.56 -17.21
CA THR A 122 -6.89 13.61 -18.41
C THR A 122 -7.55 12.27 -18.70
N ALA A 123 -8.88 12.30 -18.81
CA ALA A 123 -9.68 11.12 -19.05
C ALA A 123 -9.28 10.45 -20.39
N ALA A 124 -8.90 9.19 -20.29
CA ALA A 124 -8.71 8.28 -21.41
C ALA A 124 -9.48 6.99 -21.13
N GLU A 125 -9.55 6.09 -22.11
CA GLU A 125 -10.20 4.78 -21.95
C GLU A 125 -9.60 3.94 -20.80
N LEU A 126 -8.32 4.18 -20.47
CA LEU A 126 -7.62 3.56 -19.36
C LEU A 126 -6.96 4.64 -18.48
N PRO A 127 -6.72 4.35 -17.19
CA PRO A 127 -5.97 5.25 -16.32
C PRO A 127 -4.56 5.55 -16.84
N PRO A 128 -3.93 6.67 -16.40
CA PRO A 128 -2.60 7.07 -16.85
C PRO A 128 -1.55 5.97 -16.73
N GLY A 129 -0.79 5.76 -17.81
CA GLY A 129 0.30 4.78 -17.85
C GLY A 129 -0.14 3.31 -17.95
N GLN A 130 -1.44 3.04 -18.18
CA GLN A 130 -1.96 1.68 -18.30
C GLN A 130 -2.03 1.17 -19.75
N VAL A 131 -1.88 -0.14 -19.90
CA VAL A 131 -2.18 -0.87 -21.13
C VAL A 131 -3.09 -2.06 -20.83
N ALA A 132 -4.14 -2.22 -21.62
CA ALA A 132 -5.03 -3.37 -21.50
C ALA A 132 -4.31 -4.67 -21.88
N ILE A 133 -4.41 -5.68 -21.02
CA ILE A 133 -3.89 -7.03 -21.26
C ILE A 133 -5.02 -8.06 -21.09
N PRO A 134 -4.95 -9.22 -21.78
CA PRO A 134 -6.07 -10.16 -21.82
C PRO A 134 -6.25 -10.98 -20.53
N LYS A 135 -5.20 -11.09 -19.70
CA LYS A 135 -5.17 -11.95 -18.50
C LYS A 135 -4.42 -11.25 -17.37
N PHE A 136 -4.74 -11.61 -16.14
CA PHE A 136 -4.03 -11.12 -14.96
C PHE A 136 -2.58 -11.58 -14.96
N VAL A 137 -1.67 -10.68 -14.58
CA VAL A 137 -0.37 -11.08 -14.05
C VAL A 137 -0.55 -11.34 -12.55
N ILE A 138 -0.12 -12.50 -12.09
CA ILE A 138 -0.28 -12.90 -10.68
C ILE A 138 0.93 -12.43 -9.88
N TYR A 139 0.65 -11.60 -8.87
CA TYR A 139 1.62 -11.17 -7.85
C TYR A 139 1.22 -11.68 -6.48
N SER A 140 2.21 -12.07 -5.67
CA SER A 140 2.08 -12.32 -4.23
C SER A 140 3.24 -11.61 -3.54
N ALA A 141 2.93 -10.61 -2.69
CA ALA A 141 3.96 -9.93 -1.89
C ALA A 141 4.55 -10.88 -0.84
N GLU A 142 3.78 -11.89 -0.44
CA GLU A 142 4.10 -12.86 0.61
C GLU A 142 4.79 -14.12 0.03
N GLY A 143 5.10 -14.10 -1.27
CA GLY A 143 5.75 -15.21 -1.97
C GLY A 143 4.76 -16.29 -2.40
N GLU A 144 4.39 -17.17 -1.47
CA GLU A 144 3.55 -18.33 -1.79
C GLU A 144 2.06 -17.96 -1.89
N ILE A 145 1.30 -18.81 -2.60
CA ILE A 145 -0.17 -18.74 -2.64
C ILE A 145 -0.68 -19.66 -1.52
N PRO A 146 -1.31 -19.13 -0.45
CA PRO A 146 -1.80 -19.96 0.64
C PRO A 146 -2.94 -20.85 0.16
N ARG A 147 -2.93 -22.10 0.63
CA ARG A 147 -4.03 -23.03 0.42
C ARG A 147 -5.03 -22.91 1.56
N ILE A 148 -6.09 -22.14 1.34
CA ILE A 148 -7.13 -21.90 2.35
C ILE A 148 -8.32 -22.83 2.11
N GLU A 149 -8.66 -23.64 3.12
CA GLU A 149 -9.87 -24.45 3.06
C GLU A 149 -11.11 -23.56 3.22
N ARG A 150 -11.90 -23.47 2.15
CA ARG A 150 -13.07 -22.57 2.02
C ARG A 150 -14.08 -22.69 3.16
N GLY A 151 -14.29 -23.89 3.70
CA GLY A 151 -15.22 -24.14 4.81
C GLY A 151 -14.73 -23.63 6.17
N SER A 152 -13.41 -23.45 6.32
CA SER A 152 -12.77 -22.95 7.54
C SER A 152 -12.45 -21.46 7.50
N TRP A 153 -12.56 -20.83 6.33
CA TRP A 153 -12.23 -19.42 6.16
C TRP A 153 -13.21 -18.53 6.94
N LYS A 154 -12.63 -17.53 7.61
CA LYS A 154 -13.32 -16.52 8.42
C LYS A 154 -12.82 -15.14 8.05
N LEU A 155 -13.74 -14.17 8.11
CA LEU A 155 -13.46 -12.75 8.11
C LEU A 155 -13.85 -12.16 9.46
N VAL A 156 -12.92 -11.47 10.09
CA VAL A 156 -13.19 -10.65 11.27
C VAL A 156 -13.37 -9.20 10.84
N LEU A 157 -14.52 -8.60 11.13
CA LEU A 157 -14.77 -7.17 10.99
C LEU A 157 -14.61 -6.51 12.36
N VAL A 158 -13.81 -5.46 12.45
CA VAL A 158 -13.55 -4.73 13.70
C VAL A 158 -13.93 -3.26 13.53
N GLY A 159 -14.78 -2.75 14.43
CA GLY A 159 -15.20 -1.35 14.49
C GLY A 159 -14.19 -0.45 15.22
N PRO A 160 -14.31 0.88 15.07
CA PRO A 160 -13.40 1.85 15.67
C PRO A 160 -13.54 1.97 17.20
N ASP A 161 -14.49 1.25 17.80
CA ASP A 161 -14.73 1.12 19.24
C ASP A 161 -14.26 -0.24 19.79
N GLY A 162 -13.69 -1.10 18.95
CA GLY A 162 -13.25 -2.44 19.30
C GLY A 162 -14.36 -3.50 19.23
N SER A 163 -15.59 -3.14 18.86
CA SER A 163 -16.63 -4.14 18.56
C SER A 163 -16.20 -5.01 17.37
N SER A 164 -16.59 -6.28 17.36
CA SER A 164 -16.20 -7.18 16.27
C SER A 164 -17.27 -8.19 15.89
N VAL A 165 -17.33 -8.52 14.61
CA VAL A 165 -18.20 -9.56 14.04
C VAL A 165 -17.36 -10.53 13.22
N GLU A 166 -17.58 -11.82 13.41
CA GLU A 166 -16.97 -12.87 12.59
C GLU A 166 -17.98 -13.39 11.56
N LEU A 167 -17.56 -13.49 10.31
CA LEU A 167 -18.36 -13.99 9.19
C LEU A 167 -17.63 -15.16 8.52
N GLY A 168 -18.36 -16.24 8.24
CA GLY A 168 -17.89 -17.33 7.40
C GLY A 168 -18.15 -17.09 5.92
N LEU A 169 -17.58 -17.92 5.06
CA LEU A 169 -17.80 -17.82 3.62
C LEU A 169 -19.29 -17.97 3.24
N ALA A 170 -20.05 -18.80 3.95
CA ALA A 170 -21.48 -18.99 3.72
C ALA A 170 -22.29 -17.70 3.95
N ASP A 171 -21.96 -16.94 5.00
CA ASP A 171 -22.60 -15.66 5.31
C ASP A 171 -22.36 -14.67 4.16
N ILE A 172 -21.10 -14.56 3.71
CA ILE A 172 -20.72 -13.69 2.58
C ILE A 172 -21.44 -14.12 1.29
N MET A 173 -21.45 -15.42 0.98
CA MET A 173 -22.11 -15.95 -0.22
C MET A 173 -23.62 -15.69 -0.22
N SER A 174 -24.27 -15.67 0.95
CA SER A 174 -25.71 -15.40 1.06
C SER A 174 -26.09 -13.95 0.72
N GLU A 175 -25.16 -13.01 0.86
CA GLU A 175 -25.34 -11.58 0.60
C GLU A 175 -24.66 -11.12 -0.70
N ALA A 176 -23.84 -11.98 -1.32
CA ALA A 176 -23.07 -11.65 -2.50
C ALA A 176 -23.96 -11.42 -3.72
N ARG A 177 -23.62 -10.40 -4.50
CA ARG A 177 -24.32 -10.01 -5.73
C ARG A 177 -23.35 -9.74 -6.87
N ASP A 178 -23.84 -9.82 -8.09
CA ASP A 178 -23.10 -9.40 -9.28
C ASP A 178 -22.86 -7.89 -9.18
N LEU A 179 -21.59 -7.49 -9.19
CA LEU A 179 -21.16 -6.10 -9.13
C LEU A 179 -21.10 -5.45 -10.51
N GLY A 180 -21.40 -6.21 -11.58
CA GLY A 180 -21.27 -5.75 -12.95
C GLY A 180 -19.85 -5.93 -13.50
N PRO A 181 -19.62 -5.51 -14.76
CA PRO A 181 -18.31 -5.52 -15.38
C PRO A 181 -17.46 -4.38 -14.82
N GLU A 182 -16.33 -4.72 -14.22
CA GLU A 182 -15.37 -3.77 -13.66
C GLU A 182 -13.97 -4.01 -14.21
N ASP A 183 -13.18 -2.94 -14.27
CA ASP A 183 -11.78 -3.00 -14.70
C ASP A 183 -10.86 -3.17 -13.48
N PHE A 184 -9.79 -3.93 -13.67
CA PHE A 184 -8.71 -4.06 -12.69
C PHE A 184 -7.48 -3.31 -13.19
N HIS A 185 -6.83 -2.54 -12.32
CA HIS A 185 -5.70 -1.69 -12.66
C HIS A 185 -4.47 -2.01 -11.80
N CYS A 186 -3.41 -2.54 -12.41
CA CYS A 186 -2.16 -2.81 -11.71
C CYS A 186 -1.29 -1.56 -11.59
N VAL A 187 -0.59 -1.41 -10.48
CA VAL A 187 0.36 -0.31 -10.28
C VAL A 187 1.57 -0.39 -11.22
N THR A 188 1.85 -1.54 -11.82
CA THR A 188 2.97 -1.73 -12.74
C THR A 188 2.68 -1.33 -14.20
N GLY A 189 1.47 -0.87 -14.53
CA GLY A 189 1.17 -0.31 -15.85
C GLY A 189 0.38 -1.21 -16.80
N TRP A 190 -0.41 -2.13 -16.26
CA TRP A 190 -1.39 -2.92 -17.02
C TRP A 190 -2.79 -2.90 -16.39
N SER A 191 -3.80 -3.08 -17.23
CA SER A 191 -5.21 -3.21 -16.85
C SER A 191 -5.83 -4.48 -17.43
N VAL A 192 -6.78 -5.09 -16.71
CA VAL A 192 -7.63 -6.16 -17.25
C VAL A 192 -9.06 -5.67 -17.22
N LYS A 193 -9.70 -5.58 -18.38
CA LYS A 193 -11.02 -4.95 -18.54
C LYS A 193 -12.17 -5.92 -18.35
N GLY A 194 -13.32 -5.39 -17.92
CA GLY A 194 -14.64 -6.00 -18.04
C GLY A 194 -14.82 -7.31 -17.29
N ARG A 195 -14.18 -7.46 -16.12
CA ARG A 195 -14.32 -8.64 -15.27
C ARG A 195 -15.61 -8.54 -14.48
N ARG A 196 -16.37 -9.63 -14.42
CA ARG A 196 -17.59 -9.66 -13.61
C ARG A 196 -17.29 -10.24 -12.25
N TYR A 197 -17.47 -9.45 -11.21
CA TYR A 197 -17.21 -9.87 -9.84
C TYR A 197 -18.50 -10.22 -9.11
N LEU A 198 -18.43 -11.29 -8.30
CA LEU A 198 -19.45 -11.64 -7.32
C LEU A 198 -18.93 -11.27 -5.93
N GLY A 199 -19.66 -10.42 -5.21
CA GLY A 199 -19.20 -9.96 -3.90
C GLY A 199 -20.21 -9.13 -3.12
N VAL A 200 -19.80 -8.68 -1.94
CA VAL A 200 -20.56 -7.81 -1.04
C VAL A 200 -19.85 -6.47 -0.94
N PRO A 201 -20.47 -5.34 -1.30
CA PRO A 201 -19.88 -4.02 -1.10
C PRO A 201 -19.48 -3.79 0.36
N LEU A 202 -18.31 -3.21 0.60
CA LEU A 202 -17.80 -3.02 1.97
C LEU A 202 -18.74 -2.17 2.81
N ARG A 203 -19.42 -1.19 2.18
CA ARG A 203 -20.46 -0.38 2.84
C ARG A 203 -21.55 -1.23 3.51
N ASP A 204 -21.90 -2.39 2.95
CA ASP A 204 -22.94 -3.26 3.48
C ASP A 204 -22.40 -4.13 4.62
N LEU A 205 -21.15 -4.60 4.50
CA LEU A 205 -20.46 -5.31 5.58
C LEU A 205 -20.30 -4.42 6.82
N PHE A 206 -19.95 -3.14 6.63
CA PHE A 206 -19.77 -2.19 7.73
C PHE A 206 -21.06 -1.93 8.52
N ARG A 207 -22.25 -2.13 7.94
CA ARG A 207 -23.53 -2.02 8.67
C ARG A 207 -23.75 -3.11 9.72
N LYS A 208 -22.89 -4.15 9.72
CA LYS A 208 -22.93 -5.21 10.74
C LYS A 208 -22.19 -4.83 12.01
N LEU A 209 -21.39 -3.76 11.98
CA LEU A 209 -20.72 -3.21 13.16
C LEU A 209 -21.66 -2.30 13.93
N ASP A 210 -21.48 -2.24 15.25
CA ASP A 210 -22.32 -1.44 16.15
C ASP A 210 -22.13 0.07 15.93
N SER A 211 -20.93 0.49 15.56
CA SER A 211 -20.60 1.90 15.29
C SER A 211 -19.57 2.05 14.17
N LEU A 212 -19.71 3.14 13.41
CA LEU A 212 -18.71 3.64 12.45
C LEU A 212 -18.15 4.99 12.90
N GLU A 213 -18.52 5.46 14.09
CA GLU A 213 -18.24 6.82 14.54
C GLU A 213 -16.75 7.09 14.65
N GLY A 214 -16.28 8.07 13.87
CA GLY A 214 -14.89 8.50 13.81
C GLY A 214 -13.97 7.56 13.03
N ALA A 215 -14.48 6.52 12.39
CA ALA A 215 -13.71 5.75 11.42
C ALA A 215 -13.34 6.63 10.22
N LYS A 216 -12.07 6.62 9.83
CA LYS A 216 -11.53 7.35 8.67
C LYS A 216 -10.83 6.43 7.67
N TRP A 217 -10.39 5.27 8.13
CA TRP A 217 -9.59 4.33 7.34
C TRP A 217 -10.12 2.92 7.46
N VAL A 218 -9.96 2.16 6.39
CA VAL A 218 -10.18 0.71 6.34
C VAL A 218 -8.82 0.06 6.24
N TYR A 219 -8.43 -0.66 7.28
CA TYR A 219 -7.20 -1.45 7.31
C TYR A 219 -7.56 -2.92 7.16
N SER A 220 -6.78 -3.67 6.38
CA SER A 220 -7.08 -5.05 6.06
C SER A 220 -5.85 -5.93 6.16
N TRP A 221 -6.06 -7.18 6.57
CA TRP A 221 -5.03 -8.20 6.69
C TRP A 221 -5.36 -9.38 5.79
N SER A 222 -4.35 -9.93 5.13
CA SER A 222 -4.42 -11.25 4.52
C SER A 222 -4.27 -12.32 5.61
N HIS A 223 -4.52 -13.57 5.23
CA HIS A 223 -4.27 -14.73 6.08
C HIS A 223 -2.78 -14.92 6.42
N SER A 224 -1.85 -14.44 5.58
CA SER A 224 -0.41 -14.65 5.70
C SER A 224 0.38 -13.41 6.19
N GLY A 225 -0.31 -12.31 6.49
CA GLY A 225 0.26 -11.13 7.15
C GLY A 225 0.43 -9.88 6.28
N TYR A 226 0.10 -9.92 4.98
CA TYR A 226 0.03 -8.73 4.14
C TYR A 226 -1.04 -7.77 4.64
N THR A 227 -0.72 -6.47 4.65
CA THR A 227 -1.62 -5.42 5.07
C THR A 227 -1.79 -4.34 4.01
N SER A 228 -2.94 -3.68 4.03
CA SER A 228 -3.27 -2.57 3.12
C SER A 228 -4.29 -1.65 3.78
N VAL A 229 -4.19 -0.36 3.48
CA VAL A 229 -5.05 0.68 4.03
C VAL A 229 -5.70 1.51 2.90
N MET A 230 -6.94 1.95 3.12
CA MET A 230 -7.60 2.90 2.23
C MET A 230 -8.54 3.84 3.00
N PRO A 231 -8.80 5.06 2.49
CA PRO A 231 -9.81 5.95 3.07
C PRO A 231 -11.20 5.30 3.09
N ILE A 232 -11.94 5.52 4.18
CA ILE A 232 -13.27 4.89 4.37
C ILE A 232 -14.30 5.39 3.36
N ASP A 233 -14.22 6.64 2.93
CA ASP A 233 -15.09 7.23 1.91
C ASP A 233 -14.92 6.50 0.56
N VAL A 234 -13.67 6.29 0.13
CA VAL A 234 -13.35 5.52 -1.08
C VAL A 234 -13.82 4.07 -0.98
N ALA A 235 -13.66 3.46 0.21
CA ALA A 235 -14.08 2.09 0.46
C ALA A 235 -15.61 1.93 0.38
N VAL A 236 -16.36 2.85 1.00
CA VAL A 236 -17.84 2.85 0.97
C VAL A 236 -18.37 3.09 -0.44
N GLU A 237 -17.70 3.97 -1.20
CA GLU A 237 -18.08 4.29 -2.57
C GLU A 237 -17.90 3.10 -3.51
N SER A 238 -16.71 2.48 -3.50
CA SER A 238 -16.25 1.64 -4.61
C SER A 238 -15.75 0.25 -4.25
N ALA A 239 -15.49 -0.04 -2.97
CA ALA A 239 -14.85 -1.30 -2.59
C ALA A 239 -15.87 -2.39 -2.26
N ALA A 240 -15.49 -3.64 -2.54
CA ALA A 240 -16.25 -4.84 -2.20
C ALA A 240 -15.34 -5.99 -1.74
N LEU A 241 -15.90 -6.86 -0.92
CA LEU A 241 -15.37 -8.18 -0.64
C LEU A 241 -15.85 -9.14 -1.73
N VAL A 242 -14.96 -9.54 -2.64
CA VAL A 242 -15.30 -10.41 -3.77
C VAL A 242 -14.91 -11.85 -3.49
N VAL A 243 -15.82 -12.76 -3.83
CA VAL A 243 -15.73 -14.22 -3.60
C VAL A 243 -15.89 -15.03 -4.89
N GLY A 244 -16.22 -14.37 -6.00
CA GLY A 244 -16.30 -14.96 -7.32
C GLY A 244 -15.87 -13.99 -8.43
N MET A 245 -15.47 -14.56 -9.56
CA MET A 245 -15.06 -13.84 -10.76
C MET A 245 -15.46 -14.62 -12.00
N ASP A 246 -16.05 -13.94 -12.98
CA ASP A 246 -16.47 -14.49 -14.28
C ASP A 246 -17.32 -15.77 -14.16
N GLY A 247 -18.29 -15.75 -13.24
CA GLY A 247 -19.25 -16.84 -13.02
C GLY A 247 -18.68 -18.06 -12.28
N LYS A 248 -17.46 -17.97 -11.76
CA LYS A 248 -16.81 -19.04 -10.98
C LYS A 248 -16.43 -18.54 -9.59
N ALA A 249 -16.18 -19.48 -8.67
CA ALA A 249 -15.54 -19.15 -7.40
C ALA A 249 -14.19 -18.46 -7.65
N LEU A 250 -13.81 -17.53 -6.77
CA LEU A 250 -12.57 -16.79 -6.91
C LEU A 250 -11.37 -17.77 -6.90
N PRO A 251 -10.51 -17.75 -7.93
CA PRO A 251 -9.30 -18.57 -7.96
C PRO A 251 -8.35 -18.22 -6.82
N ASP A 252 -7.63 -19.22 -6.31
CA ASP A 252 -6.71 -19.05 -5.18
C ASP A 252 -5.60 -18.05 -5.53
N GLU A 253 -5.05 -18.08 -6.75
CA GLU A 253 -4.04 -17.12 -7.21
C GLU A 253 -4.55 -15.66 -7.29
N ASN A 254 -5.86 -15.49 -7.45
CA ASN A 254 -6.51 -14.19 -7.48
C ASN A 254 -6.92 -13.70 -6.08
N GLY A 255 -6.77 -14.53 -5.04
CA GLY A 255 -7.10 -14.20 -3.66
C GLY A 255 -8.24 -15.03 -3.07
N GLY A 256 -8.66 -16.13 -3.70
CA GLY A 256 -9.70 -17.02 -3.18
C GLY A 256 -9.36 -17.58 -1.79
N PRO A 257 -10.32 -17.70 -0.85
CA PRO A 257 -11.77 -17.63 -1.07
C PRO A 257 -12.34 -16.21 -1.16
N ALA A 258 -11.66 -15.19 -0.64
CA ALA A 258 -12.16 -13.82 -0.65
C ALA A 258 -11.02 -12.80 -0.73
N ARG A 259 -11.25 -11.71 -1.46
CA ARG A 259 -10.33 -10.57 -1.53
C ARG A 259 -11.09 -9.25 -1.45
N ILE A 260 -10.37 -8.18 -1.10
CA ILE A 260 -10.85 -6.81 -1.34
C ILE A 260 -10.59 -6.43 -2.79
N PHE A 261 -11.55 -5.75 -3.40
CA PHE A 261 -11.48 -5.20 -4.74
C PHE A 261 -12.13 -3.81 -4.78
N SER A 262 -11.51 -2.87 -5.49
CA SER A 262 -12.11 -1.59 -5.88
C SER A 262 -11.64 -1.26 -7.31
N PRO A 263 -12.53 -0.84 -8.22
CA PRO A 263 -12.16 -0.40 -9.56
C PRO A 263 -11.49 0.98 -9.56
N LEU A 264 -11.65 1.78 -8.49
CA LEU A 264 -11.05 3.11 -8.38
C LEU A 264 -9.60 3.08 -7.90
N LEU A 265 -9.14 1.97 -7.32
CA LEU A 265 -7.83 1.83 -6.69
C LEU A 265 -6.90 0.93 -7.47
N TYR A 266 -5.59 1.19 -7.36
CA TYR A 266 -4.61 0.24 -7.86
C TYR A 266 -4.67 -1.09 -7.10
N GLY A 267 -4.45 -2.19 -7.83
CA GLY A 267 -4.73 -3.54 -7.35
C GLY A 267 -3.95 -4.01 -6.12
N TRP A 268 -2.88 -3.32 -5.73
CA TRP A 268 -2.15 -3.59 -4.48
C TRP A 268 -3.01 -3.23 -3.25
N LYS A 269 -3.91 -2.26 -3.36
CA LYS A 269 -4.86 -1.91 -2.29
C LYS A 269 -5.83 -3.04 -1.96
N GLY A 270 -6.09 -3.93 -2.92
CA GLY A 270 -7.02 -5.04 -2.77
C GLY A 270 -6.37 -6.28 -2.16
N THR A 271 -6.39 -6.36 -0.83
CA THR A 271 -5.88 -7.49 -0.03
C THR A 271 -6.47 -8.82 -0.50
N LYS A 272 -5.59 -9.74 -0.91
CA LYS A 272 -5.93 -11.13 -1.23
C LYS A 272 -6.05 -11.94 0.05
N TRP A 273 -6.82 -13.04 0.01
CA TRP A 273 -6.92 -13.99 1.12
C TRP A 273 -7.29 -13.30 2.43
N VAL A 274 -8.19 -12.31 2.35
CA VAL A 274 -8.45 -11.40 3.46
C VAL A 274 -8.98 -12.16 4.68
N SER A 275 -8.44 -11.87 5.85
CA SER A 275 -8.76 -12.51 7.13
C SER A 275 -9.39 -11.53 8.11
N MET A 276 -9.04 -10.24 8.03
CA MET A 276 -9.56 -9.19 8.91
C MET A 276 -9.71 -7.86 8.16
N ILE A 277 -10.74 -7.11 8.53
CA ILE A 277 -10.92 -5.70 8.17
C ILE A 277 -11.20 -4.92 9.46
N GLU A 278 -10.40 -3.91 9.74
CA GLU A 278 -10.54 -3.02 10.89
C GLU A 278 -10.78 -1.59 10.42
N LEU A 279 -11.68 -0.90 11.11
CA LEU A 279 -11.95 0.51 10.87
C LEU A 279 -11.15 1.38 11.83
N LEU A 280 -10.16 2.10 11.30
CA LEU A 280 -9.25 2.92 12.11
C LEU A 280 -9.67 4.39 12.10
N ARG A 281 -9.38 5.06 13.23
CA ARG A 281 -9.56 6.52 13.39
C ARG A 281 -8.39 7.30 12.80
N ASP A 282 -7.20 6.73 12.95
CA ASP A 282 -5.94 7.30 12.51
C ASP A 282 -5.33 6.44 11.42
N TYR A 283 -4.44 7.06 10.65
CA TYR A 283 -3.78 6.38 9.54
C TYR A 283 -2.63 5.53 10.03
N GLU A 284 -2.50 4.35 9.44
CA GLU A 284 -1.35 3.48 9.58
C GLU A 284 -0.96 2.95 8.20
N ASP A 285 0.35 2.88 7.92
CA ASP A 285 0.86 2.29 6.70
C ASP A 285 0.51 0.79 6.63
N GLY A 286 0.05 0.34 5.47
CA GLY A 286 0.08 -1.07 5.10
C GLY A 286 1.43 -1.47 4.52
N TYR A 287 1.51 -2.66 3.95
CA TYR A 287 2.75 -3.25 3.46
C TYR A 287 3.44 -2.40 2.39
N TRP A 288 2.70 -1.97 1.36
CA TRP A 288 3.29 -1.18 0.27
C TRP A 288 3.34 0.30 0.60
N GLU A 289 2.46 0.82 1.46
CA GLU A 289 2.53 2.20 1.94
C GLU A 289 3.85 2.45 2.67
N ALA A 290 4.26 1.51 3.53
CA ALA A 290 5.57 1.53 4.18
C ALA A 290 6.74 1.50 3.19
N LEU A 291 6.48 1.15 1.92
CA LEU A 291 7.45 1.02 0.85
C LEU A 291 7.28 2.08 -0.26
N ALA A 292 6.86 3.27 0.14
CA ALA A 292 6.64 4.48 -0.66
C ALA A 292 5.33 4.56 -1.45
N TYR A 293 4.50 3.51 -1.46
CA TYR A 293 3.27 3.55 -2.27
C TYR A 293 2.19 4.43 -1.63
N HIS A 294 1.38 5.05 -2.49
CA HIS A 294 0.48 6.13 -2.08
C HIS A 294 -0.58 5.70 -1.03
N GLU A 295 -0.89 6.60 -0.09
CA GLU A 295 -1.81 6.36 1.04
C GLU A 295 -3.24 6.04 0.57
N ARG A 296 -3.74 6.76 -0.44
CA ARG A 296 -5.03 6.52 -1.10
C ARG A 296 -4.99 5.59 -2.32
N GLY A 297 -4.21 5.89 -3.35
CA GLY A 297 -3.96 4.96 -4.47
C GLY A 297 -4.98 5.01 -5.62
N LEU A 298 -5.63 6.17 -5.85
CA LEU A 298 -6.57 6.35 -6.96
C LEU A 298 -5.90 6.21 -8.33
N VAL A 299 -6.52 5.42 -9.20
CA VAL A 299 -6.04 5.17 -10.56
C VAL A 299 -6.18 6.42 -11.44
N SER A 300 -7.26 7.18 -11.27
CA SER A 300 -7.56 8.40 -12.06
C SER A 300 -6.58 9.53 -11.79
N HIS A 301 -5.97 9.55 -10.62
CA HIS A 301 -5.03 10.56 -10.17
C HIS A 301 -3.56 10.15 -10.34
N ASN A 302 -3.30 8.95 -10.90
CA ASN A 302 -1.97 8.37 -11.04
C ASN A 302 -1.21 8.22 -9.69
N GLU A 303 -1.95 7.96 -8.60
CA GLU A 303 -1.44 7.84 -7.22
C GLU A 303 -0.69 6.52 -7.00
N ARG A 304 0.49 6.40 -7.59
CA ARG A 304 1.34 5.21 -7.44
C ARG A 304 2.21 5.31 -6.18
N PHE A 305 2.81 6.46 -5.96
CA PHE A 305 3.73 6.73 -4.86
C PHE A 305 3.30 7.95 -4.05
N LYS A 306 3.62 7.92 -2.76
CA LYS A 306 3.45 9.04 -1.83
C LYS A 306 4.17 10.27 -2.37
N LEU A 307 3.57 11.45 -2.19
CA LEU A 307 4.19 12.71 -2.61
C LEU A 307 4.88 13.36 -1.41
N ARG A 308 6.21 13.46 -1.47
CA ARG A 308 7.06 14.14 -0.46
C ARG A 308 7.89 15.27 -1.05
N ASN A 309 7.71 15.58 -2.33
CA ASN A 309 8.23 16.82 -2.90
C ASN A 309 7.24 17.97 -2.66
N PRO A 310 7.59 18.98 -1.84
CA PRO A 310 6.67 20.06 -1.49
C PRO A 310 6.37 21.00 -2.66
N SER A 311 7.13 20.93 -3.76
CA SER A 311 6.89 21.72 -4.97
C SER A 311 5.86 21.09 -5.91
N LEU A 312 5.39 19.87 -5.60
CA LEU A 312 4.44 19.12 -6.41
C LEU A 312 3.09 19.03 -5.70
N VAL A 313 2.01 19.16 -6.47
CA VAL A 313 0.62 19.11 -5.97
C VAL A 313 -0.23 18.06 -6.70
N ASP A 314 0.27 17.49 -7.80
CA ASP A 314 -0.38 16.43 -8.56
C ASP A 314 0.64 15.50 -9.24
N LEU A 315 0.15 14.38 -9.80
CA LEU A 315 0.93 13.32 -10.44
C LEU A 315 0.58 13.12 -11.92
N CYS A 316 -0.07 14.10 -12.54
CA CYS A 316 -0.64 13.99 -13.89
C CYS A 316 0.24 14.53 -15.02
N TRP A 317 1.33 15.23 -14.69
CA TRP A 317 2.17 15.98 -15.63
C TRP A 317 3.10 15.14 -16.50
#